data_AF-A0A497EYK0-F1
#
_entry.id   AF-A0A497EYK0-F1
#
_cell.length_a   1.000
_cell.length_b   1.000
_cell.length_c   1.000
_cell.angle_alpha   90.00
_cell.angle_beta   90.00
_cell.angle_gamma   90.00
#
_symmetry.space_group_name_H-M   'P 1'
#
loop_
_entity.id
_entity.type
_entity.pdbx_description
1 polymer ?
#
loop_
_entity_poly.entity_id
_entity_poly.type
_entity_poly.pdbx_seq_one_letter_code
_entity_poly.pdbx_strand_id
1 'polypeptide(L)'
;KKAGVKIPAEKADKYGNLQPTREVFEAWEQTLEICKALNARICVIQTPPSFNYTDENLRNAKEFFASISRDNVIPAWEPRGDWNDHLDIVKEICDSYKLIHVVDIFRRDPVSEHSVSYIRLHGIGKGEVNYRYKYTDDDLLRLKEKVKSLEKKGKEVYVLFNNVYMADDAKRFNNLLTS
;
A
#
# COMPACT_ATOMS: atom_id res chain seq x y z
N LYS A 1 3.00 -5.27 17.23
CA LYS A 1 4.23 -5.65 18.00
C LYS A 1 5.38 -5.63 17.00
N LYS A 2 6.48 -4.89 17.22
CA LYS A 2 7.66 -4.98 16.33
C LYS A 2 8.25 -6.39 16.45
N ALA A 3 8.88 -6.91 15.40
CA ALA A 3 9.38 -8.29 15.33
C ALA A 3 10.46 -8.64 16.37
N GLY A 4 10.92 -7.69 17.19
CA GLY A 4 11.94 -7.92 18.23
C GLY A 4 13.34 -8.17 17.68
N VAL A 5 13.50 -8.17 16.35
CA VAL A 5 14.78 -8.29 15.65
C VAL A 5 15.63 -7.08 15.98
N LYS A 6 16.79 -7.31 16.61
CA LYS A 6 17.81 -6.30 16.83
C LYS A 6 18.75 -6.28 15.62
N ILE A 7 18.68 -5.22 14.84
CA ILE A 7 19.66 -4.96 13.77
C ILE A 7 20.92 -4.39 14.44
N PRO A 8 22.11 -4.99 14.24
CA PRO A 8 23.36 -4.42 14.71
C PRO A 8 23.52 -2.98 14.19
N ALA A 9 23.99 -2.05 15.04
CA ALA A 9 24.08 -0.62 14.70
C ALA A 9 24.91 -0.37 13.42
N GLU A 10 25.95 -1.17 13.20
CA GLU A 10 26.84 -1.16 12.04
C GLU A 10 26.22 -1.65 10.71
N LYS A 11 24.98 -2.16 10.75
CA LYS A 11 24.22 -2.52 9.54
C LYS A 11 22.98 -1.67 9.36
N ALA A 12 22.65 -0.78 10.30
CA ALA A 12 21.38 -0.06 10.30
C ALA A 12 21.20 0.83 9.07
N ASP A 13 22.30 1.34 8.51
CA ASP A 13 22.37 2.13 7.28
C ASP A 13 22.15 1.32 6.00
N LYS A 14 22.19 -0.02 6.09
CA LYS A 14 21.97 -0.95 4.96
C LYS A 14 20.54 -1.47 4.86
N TYR A 15 19.65 -1.10 5.78
CA TYR A 15 18.26 -1.56 5.81
C TYR A 15 17.28 -0.43 5.52
N GLY A 16 16.21 -0.76 4.80
CA GLY A 16 15.08 0.14 4.55
C GLY A 16 15.20 0.91 3.23
N ASN A 17 14.28 1.85 3.03
CA ASN A 17 14.23 2.73 1.84
C ASN A 17 14.34 2.01 0.49
N LEU A 18 13.90 0.75 0.43
CA LEU A 18 14.00 -0.09 -0.77
C LEU A 18 15.42 -0.09 -1.37
N GLN A 19 16.45 0.11 -0.54
CA GLN A 19 17.83 0.12 -1.04
C GLN A 19 18.15 -1.24 -1.64
N PRO A 20 18.87 -1.30 -2.77
CA PRO A 20 19.26 -2.56 -3.42
C PRO A 20 20.44 -3.23 -2.69
N THR A 21 20.34 -3.34 -1.36
CA THR A 21 21.32 -4.03 -0.52
C THR A 21 20.91 -5.48 -0.33
N ARG A 22 21.91 -6.33 -0.09
CA ARG A 22 21.69 -7.74 0.25
C ARG A 22 20.75 -7.88 1.45
N GLU A 23 20.91 -7.04 2.46
CA GLU A 23 20.10 -7.00 3.67
C GLU A 23 18.60 -6.74 3.40
N VAL A 24 18.28 -5.82 2.47
CA VAL A 24 16.90 -5.53 2.08
C VAL A 24 16.30 -6.67 1.25
N PHE A 25 17.07 -7.27 0.35
CA PHE A 25 16.62 -8.45 -0.40
C PHE A 25 16.38 -9.66 0.51
N GLU A 26 17.28 -9.94 1.45
CA GLU A 26 17.08 -11.01 2.45
C GLU A 26 15.83 -10.78 3.31
N ALA A 27 15.54 -9.53 3.68
CA ALA A 27 14.32 -9.19 4.42
C ALA A 27 13.05 -9.41 3.56
N TRP A 28 13.13 -9.15 2.26
CA TRP A 28 12.03 -9.44 1.33
C TRP A 28 11.80 -10.94 1.17
N GLU A 29 12.86 -11.74 0.97
CA GLU A 29 12.73 -13.20 0.86
C GLU A 29 12.11 -13.82 2.12
N GLN A 30 12.50 -13.37 3.31
CA GLN A 30 11.85 -13.79 4.56
C GLN A 30 10.36 -13.38 4.61
N THR A 31 10.03 -12.21 4.07
CA THR A 31 8.64 -11.75 3.97
C THR A 31 7.84 -12.63 3.00
N LEU A 32 8.43 -13.05 1.88
CA LEU A 32 7.80 -13.99 0.95
C LEU A 32 7.51 -15.34 1.60
N GLU A 33 8.44 -15.88 2.40
CA GLU A 33 8.20 -17.14 3.13
C GLU A 33 7.01 -17.02 4.09
N ILE A 34 6.87 -15.87 4.77
CA ILE A 34 5.68 -15.60 5.60
C ILE A 34 4.42 -15.50 4.73
N CYS A 35 4.48 -14.81 3.60
CA CYS A 35 3.36 -14.73 2.67
C CYS A 35 2.92 -16.11 2.17
N LYS A 36 3.87 -17.00 1.83
CA LYS A 36 3.59 -18.39 1.45
C LYS A 36 2.92 -19.16 2.57
N ALA A 37 3.46 -19.08 3.78
CA ALA A 37 2.92 -19.78 4.95
C ALA A 37 1.48 -19.35 5.28
N LEU A 38 1.14 -18.07 5.03
CA LEU A 38 -0.20 -17.52 5.21
C LEU A 38 -1.11 -17.65 3.99
N ASN A 39 -0.61 -18.20 2.88
CA ASN A 39 -1.27 -18.18 1.57
C ASN A 39 -1.74 -16.77 1.16
N ALA A 40 -0.91 -15.77 1.44
CA ALA A 40 -1.21 -14.37 1.17
C ALA A 40 -1.00 -14.05 -0.32
N ARG A 41 -2.07 -13.61 -0.99
CA ARG A 41 -2.03 -13.19 -2.41
C ARG A 41 -1.32 -11.86 -2.62
N ILE A 42 -1.43 -10.92 -1.68
CA ILE A 42 -0.95 -9.53 -1.82
C ILE A 42 -0.07 -9.19 -0.63
N CYS A 43 1.09 -8.58 -0.89
CA CYS A 43 1.97 -8.06 0.15
C CYS A 43 2.13 -6.54 0.01
N VAL A 44 1.69 -5.80 1.04
CA VAL A 44 1.78 -4.33 1.04
C VAL A 44 3.16 -3.89 1.51
N ILE A 45 3.85 -3.16 0.64
CA ILE A 45 5.11 -2.48 0.91
C ILE A 45 4.78 -1.00 1.09
N GLN A 46 4.76 -0.54 2.34
CA GLN A 46 4.54 0.87 2.66
C GLN A 46 5.89 1.55 2.88
N THR A 47 6.19 2.60 2.11
CA THR A 47 7.37 3.43 2.37
C THR A 47 7.01 4.57 3.35
N PRO A 48 7.93 4.96 4.26
CA PRO A 48 7.65 6.01 5.23
C PRO A 48 7.66 7.40 4.59
N PRO A 49 7.09 8.44 5.23
CA PRO A 49 7.17 9.82 4.75
C PRO A 49 8.59 10.39 4.62
N SER A 50 9.60 9.74 5.22
CA SER A 50 11.01 10.12 5.05
C SER A 50 11.61 9.60 3.73
N PHE A 51 10.97 8.62 3.08
CA PHE A 51 11.34 8.14 1.76
C PHE A 51 10.68 9.05 0.71
N ASN A 52 11.19 10.28 0.58
CA ASN A 52 10.68 11.27 -0.37
C ASN A 52 11.12 10.98 -1.82
N TYR A 53 10.51 11.65 -2.78
CA TYR A 53 10.88 11.61 -4.18
C TYR A 53 12.22 12.33 -4.38
N THR A 54 13.26 11.53 -4.58
CA THR A 54 14.62 11.97 -4.94
C THR A 54 15.16 11.04 -6.01
N ASP A 55 16.17 11.47 -6.77
CA ASP A 55 16.80 10.61 -7.78
C ASP A 55 17.35 9.31 -7.17
N GLU A 56 17.84 9.36 -5.93
CA GLU A 56 18.30 8.19 -5.20
C GLU A 56 17.15 7.23 -4.87
N ASN A 57 16.07 7.73 -4.25
CA ASN A 57 14.94 6.89 -3.87
C ASN A 57 14.19 6.35 -5.10
N LEU A 58 14.15 7.11 -6.19
CA LEU A 58 13.64 6.65 -7.48
C LEU A 58 14.47 5.48 -8.03
N ARG A 59 15.81 5.59 -8.04
CA ARG A 59 16.69 4.49 -8.44
C ARG A 59 16.51 3.27 -7.54
N ASN A 60 16.50 3.47 -6.22
CA ASN A 60 16.31 2.40 -5.25
C ASN A 60 14.98 1.66 -5.48
N ALA A 61 13.86 2.38 -5.61
CA ALA A 61 12.56 1.77 -5.87
C ALA A 61 12.55 0.97 -7.18
N LYS A 62 13.07 1.54 -8.27
CA LYS A 62 13.14 0.88 -9.58
C LYS A 62 13.99 -0.40 -9.51
N GLU A 63 15.17 -0.33 -8.92
CA GLU A 63 16.09 -1.47 -8.81
C GLU A 63 15.53 -2.57 -7.90
N PHE A 64 14.96 -2.20 -6.76
CA PHE A 64 14.32 -3.15 -5.85
C PHE A 64 13.16 -3.87 -6.52
N PHE A 65 12.17 -3.15 -7.08
CA PHE A 65 10.99 -3.78 -7.68
C PHE A 65 11.29 -4.58 -8.96
N ALA A 66 12.37 -4.24 -9.67
CA ALA A 66 12.88 -5.02 -10.80
C ALA A 66 13.51 -6.35 -10.36
N SER A 67 14.13 -6.39 -9.19
CA SER A 67 15.02 -7.49 -8.78
C SER A 67 14.37 -8.49 -7.83
N ILE A 68 13.32 -8.11 -7.11
CA ILE A 68 12.68 -8.99 -6.13
C ILE A 68 12.02 -10.23 -6.76
N SER A 69 12.21 -11.38 -6.12
CA SER A 69 11.38 -12.57 -6.33
C SER A 69 9.93 -12.26 -5.95
N ARG A 70 8.95 -12.96 -6.54
CA ARG A 70 7.53 -12.71 -6.25
C ARG A 70 6.73 -13.98 -6.03
N ASP A 71 7.17 -15.10 -6.60
CA ASP A 71 6.39 -16.33 -6.68
C ASP A 71 4.95 -16.03 -7.12
N ASN A 72 3.96 -16.32 -6.26
CA ASN A 72 2.54 -16.02 -6.51
C ASN A 72 2.03 -14.78 -5.75
N VAL A 73 2.90 -14.03 -5.09
CA VAL A 73 2.57 -12.85 -4.29
C VAL A 73 2.63 -11.61 -5.16
N ILE A 74 1.56 -10.81 -5.14
CA ILE A 74 1.50 -9.53 -5.84
C ILE A 74 1.97 -8.42 -4.90
N PRO A 75 3.08 -7.72 -5.19
CA PRO A 75 3.50 -6.58 -4.38
C PRO A 75 2.55 -5.39 -4.60
N ALA A 76 2.18 -4.73 -3.51
CA ALA A 76 1.32 -3.55 -3.52
C ALA A 76 2.06 -2.41 -2.82
N TRP A 77 2.36 -1.33 -3.54
CA TRP A 77 3.18 -0.23 -3.02
C TRP A 77 2.30 0.90 -2.50
N GLU A 78 2.52 1.27 -1.24
CA GLU A 78 1.89 2.43 -0.60
C GLU A 78 2.94 3.52 -0.36
N PRO A 79 3.15 4.42 -1.35
CA PRO A 79 4.05 5.53 -1.16
C PRO A 79 3.47 6.55 -0.16
N ARG A 80 4.35 7.13 0.66
CA ARG A 80 4.05 8.24 1.57
C ARG A 80 4.98 9.42 1.27
N GLY A 81 4.74 10.56 1.91
CA GLY A 81 5.52 11.77 1.63
C GLY A 81 5.11 12.44 0.33
N ASP A 82 6.07 13.12 -0.29
CA ASP A 82 5.90 13.92 -1.51
C ASP A 82 5.74 13.10 -2.81
N TRP A 83 5.90 11.77 -2.78
CA TRP A 83 5.53 10.90 -3.92
C TRP A 83 4.10 11.13 -4.42
N ASN A 84 3.21 11.62 -3.55
CA ASN A 84 1.83 11.94 -3.89
C ASN A 84 1.69 13.17 -4.79
N ASP A 85 2.73 13.99 -4.90
CA ASP A 85 2.83 15.11 -5.84
C ASP A 85 3.45 14.67 -7.20
N HIS A 86 3.88 13.40 -7.30
CA HIS A 86 4.56 12.80 -8.46
C HIS A 86 3.84 11.52 -8.95
N LEU A 87 2.51 11.58 -9.06
CA LEU A 87 1.68 10.41 -9.37
C LEU A 87 1.92 9.82 -10.77
N ASP A 88 2.40 10.61 -11.71
CA ASP A 88 2.86 10.14 -13.02
C ASP A 88 4.05 9.18 -12.89
N ILE A 89 5.01 9.49 -12.02
CA ILE A 89 6.15 8.63 -11.74
C ILE A 89 5.72 7.39 -10.94
N VAL A 90 4.82 7.56 -9.95
CA VAL A 90 4.25 6.42 -9.21
C VAL A 90 3.53 5.47 -10.18
N LYS A 91 2.78 6.00 -11.14
CA LYS A 91 2.13 5.21 -12.20
C LYS A 91 3.16 4.46 -13.02
N GLU A 92 4.21 5.14 -13.51
CA GLU A 92 5.28 4.52 -14.31
C GLU A 92 5.90 3.33 -13.57
N ILE A 93 6.27 3.50 -12.30
CA ILE A 93 6.85 2.43 -11.48
C ILE A 93 5.84 1.29 -11.29
N CYS A 94 4.59 1.60 -10.91
CA CYS A 94 3.59 0.57 -10.67
C CYS A 94 3.33 -0.26 -11.93
N ASP A 95 3.20 0.38 -13.09
CA ASP A 95 2.86 -0.32 -14.31
C ASP A 95 4.06 -1.10 -14.87
N SER A 96 5.26 -0.51 -14.85
CA SER A 96 6.49 -1.16 -15.29
C SER A 96 6.78 -2.44 -14.49
N TYR A 97 6.50 -2.40 -13.19
CA TYR A 97 6.77 -3.52 -12.30
C TYR A 97 5.51 -4.25 -11.85
N LYS A 98 4.36 -4.07 -12.50
CA LYS A 98 3.09 -4.77 -12.20
C LYS A 98 2.72 -4.71 -10.70
N LEU A 99 2.90 -3.55 -10.08
CA LEU A 99 2.56 -3.30 -8.68
C LEU A 99 1.13 -2.77 -8.59
N ILE A 100 0.47 -3.03 -7.46
CA ILE A 100 -0.78 -2.34 -7.12
C ILE A 100 -0.43 -1.02 -6.43
N HIS A 101 -0.98 0.11 -6.90
CA HIS A 101 -0.89 1.36 -6.17
C HIS A 101 -1.88 1.36 -5.00
N VAL A 102 -1.37 1.27 -3.78
CA VAL A 102 -2.17 1.30 -2.56
C VAL A 102 -2.45 2.74 -2.17
N VAL A 103 -3.74 3.08 -2.01
CA VAL A 103 -4.16 4.45 -1.71
C VAL A 103 -5.23 4.50 -0.64
N ASP A 104 -5.35 5.65 0.02
CA ASP A 104 -6.62 6.07 0.60
C ASP A 104 -7.43 6.79 -0.49
N ILE A 105 -8.55 6.20 -0.89
CA ILE A 105 -9.37 6.70 -2.01
C ILE A 105 -10.11 8.01 -1.70
N PHE A 106 -10.15 8.43 -0.44
CA PHE A 106 -10.61 9.78 -0.08
C PHE A 106 -9.52 10.84 -0.24
N ARG A 107 -8.28 10.43 -0.44
CA ARG A 107 -7.14 11.32 -0.70
C ARG A 107 -6.81 11.44 -2.18
N ARG A 108 -6.79 10.29 -2.87
CA ARG A 108 -6.39 10.21 -4.27
C ARG A 108 -6.92 8.94 -4.90
N ASP A 109 -7.13 8.98 -6.20
CA ASP A 109 -7.49 7.79 -6.96
C ASP A 109 -6.25 6.92 -7.25
N PRO A 110 -6.38 5.59 -7.33
CA PRO A 110 -5.27 4.72 -7.72
C PRO A 110 -4.89 4.98 -9.18
N VAL A 111 -3.59 5.01 -9.47
CA VAL A 111 -3.06 5.30 -10.81
C VAL A 111 -2.56 4.07 -11.56
N SER A 112 -2.33 2.95 -10.84
CA SER A 112 -1.85 1.70 -11.43
C SER A 112 -2.89 1.06 -12.35
N GLU A 113 -2.43 0.53 -13.48
CA GLU A 113 -3.24 -0.22 -14.44
C GLU A 113 -3.58 -1.64 -13.98
N HIS A 114 -2.94 -2.12 -12.91
CA HIS A 114 -3.18 -3.44 -12.32
C HIS A 114 -4.68 -3.75 -12.13
N SER A 115 -5.14 -4.97 -12.46
CA SER A 115 -6.55 -5.38 -12.37
C SER A 115 -7.14 -5.37 -10.96
N VAL A 116 -6.32 -5.06 -9.94
CA VAL A 116 -6.70 -5.00 -8.54
C VAL A 116 -6.50 -3.57 -8.05
N SER A 117 -7.49 -3.03 -7.36
CA SER A 117 -7.38 -1.79 -6.59
C SER A 117 -7.34 -2.13 -5.10
N TYR A 118 -6.28 -1.73 -4.42
CA TYR A 118 -6.09 -2.02 -2.99
C TYR A 118 -6.20 -0.74 -2.17
N ILE A 119 -7.34 -0.56 -1.51
CA ILE A 119 -7.71 0.68 -0.83
C ILE A 119 -7.46 0.51 0.67
N ARG A 120 -6.67 1.41 1.26
CA ARG A 120 -6.43 1.48 2.71
C ARG A 120 -6.90 2.82 3.25
N LEU A 121 -7.95 2.78 4.05
CA LEU A 121 -8.65 3.93 4.59
C LEU A 121 -8.05 4.33 5.93
N HIS A 122 -7.44 5.51 6.01
CA HIS A 122 -6.73 5.99 7.19
C HIS A 122 -7.48 7.10 7.93
N GLY A 123 -8.72 7.40 7.52
CA GLY A 123 -9.57 8.45 8.08
C GLY A 123 -9.51 9.78 7.32
N ILE A 124 -10.63 10.51 7.34
CA ILE A 124 -10.79 11.80 6.67
C ILE A 124 -10.34 12.93 7.61
N GLY A 125 -9.64 13.94 7.09
CA GLY A 125 -9.08 15.04 7.88
C GLY A 125 -8.07 15.88 7.09
N LYS A 126 -7.32 16.76 7.74
CA LYS A 126 -6.37 17.66 7.04
C LYS A 126 -5.07 16.97 6.57
N GLY A 127 -4.58 15.97 7.31
CA GLY A 127 -3.31 15.28 6.98
C GLY A 127 -3.51 13.97 6.23
N GLU A 128 -2.40 13.28 5.94
CA GLU A 128 -2.40 11.97 5.26
C GLU A 128 -3.15 10.86 6.02
N VAL A 129 -3.23 10.98 7.34
CA VAL A 129 -3.89 9.99 8.21
C VAL A 129 -4.70 10.69 9.31
N ASN A 130 -5.83 10.08 9.65
CA ASN A 130 -6.64 10.41 10.82
C ASN A 130 -7.24 9.13 11.42
N TYR A 131 -6.41 8.33 12.09
CA TYR A 131 -6.84 7.03 12.61
C TYR A 131 -7.98 7.09 13.63
N ARG A 132 -8.26 8.25 14.23
CA ARG A 132 -9.39 8.43 15.17
C ARG A 132 -10.69 8.82 14.47
N TYR A 133 -10.68 8.98 13.16
CA TYR A 133 -11.90 9.26 12.41
C TYR A 133 -12.83 8.05 12.45
N LYS A 134 -14.11 8.30 12.73
CA LYS A 134 -15.18 7.32 12.57
C LYS A 134 -15.96 7.70 11.31
N TYR A 135 -16.07 6.78 10.35
CA TYR A 135 -16.75 7.07 9.10
C TYR A 135 -18.25 7.26 9.30
N THR A 136 -18.80 8.33 8.73
CA THR A 136 -20.25 8.58 8.73
C THR A 136 -20.95 7.71 7.69
N ASP A 137 -22.28 7.58 7.76
CA ASP A 137 -23.03 6.85 6.73
C ASP A 137 -22.86 7.50 5.34
N ASP A 138 -22.80 8.83 5.27
CA ASP A 138 -22.53 9.57 4.03
C ASP A 138 -21.15 9.26 3.46
N ASP A 139 -20.12 9.13 4.31
CA ASP A 139 -18.80 8.72 3.84
C ASP A 139 -18.82 7.31 3.28
N LEU A 140 -19.53 6.38 3.93
CA LEU A 140 -19.65 4.99 3.46
C LEU A 140 -20.44 4.90 2.14
N LEU A 141 -21.46 5.74 1.95
CA LEU A 141 -22.15 5.88 0.66
C LEU A 141 -21.21 6.40 -0.43
N ARG A 142 -20.42 7.43 -0.13
CA ARG A 142 -19.40 7.95 -1.06
C ARG A 142 -18.33 6.91 -1.38
N LEU A 143 -17.93 6.11 -0.39
CA LEU A 143 -17.01 4.99 -0.58
C LEU A 143 -17.61 3.94 -1.52
N LYS A 144 -18.89 3.57 -1.33
CA LYS A 144 -19.60 2.61 -2.21
C LYS A 144 -19.58 3.08 -3.65
N GLU A 145 -19.84 4.36 -3.91
CA GLU A 145 -19.81 4.90 -5.28
C GLU A 145 -18.39 4.95 -5.87
N LYS A 146 -17.38 5.26 -5.06
CA LYS A 146 -15.96 5.17 -5.48
C LYS A 146 -15.56 3.73 -5.83
N VAL A 147 -15.95 2.74 -5.01
CA VAL A 147 -15.71 1.31 -5.26
C VAL A 147 -16.39 0.87 -6.55
N LYS A 148 -17.69 1.17 -6.73
CA LYS A 148 -18.42 0.87 -7.97
C LYS A 148 -17.78 1.48 -9.21
N SER A 149 -17.23 2.68 -9.10
CA SER A 149 -16.52 3.32 -10.22
C SER A 149 -15.27 2.53 -10.63
N LEU A 150 -14.54 1.96 -9.67
CA LEU A 150 -13.40 1.07 -9.95
C LEU A 150 -13.86 -0.29 -10.52
N GLU A 151 -14.92 -0.87 -9.98
CA GLU A 151 -15.49 -2.13 -10.48
C GLU A 151 -15.98 -2.00 -11.94
N LYS A 152 -16.62 -0.86 -12.28
CA LYS A 152 -17.02 -0.55 -13.67
C LYS A 152 -15.82 -0.47 -14.63
N LYS A 153 -14.62 -0.20 -14.13
CA LYS A 153 -13.36 -0.25 -14.89
C LYS A 153 -12.75 -1.67 -14.93
N GLY A 154 -13.49 -2.69 -14.49
CA GLY A 154 -13.06 -4.09 -14.46
C GLY A 154 -12.08 -4.41 -13.34
N LYS A 155 -12.00 -3.59 -12.29
CA LYS A 155 -11.08 -3.81 -11.17
C LYS A 155 -11.71 -4.71 -10.11
N GLU A 156 -10.94 -5.65 -9.59
CA GLU A 156 -11.20 -6.30 -8.30
C GLU A 156 -10.79 -5.33 -7.18
N VAL A 157 -11.69 -5.04 -6.23
CA VAL A 157 -11.46 -3.97 -5.24
C VAL A 157 -11.37 -4.55 -3.82
N TYR A 158 -10.23 -4.31 -3.18
CA TYR A 158 -10.02 -4.59 -1.75
C TYR A 158 -10.16 -3.29 -0.97
N VAL A 159 -10.99 -3.29 0.09
CA VAL A 159 -11.17 -2.12 0.97
C VAL A 159 -10.81 -2.50 2.39
N LEU A 160 -9.79 -1.85 2.93
CA LEU A 160 -9.29 -2.07 4.28
C LEU A 160 -9.45 -0.80 5.11
N PHE A 161 -10.20 -0.91 6.20
CA PHE A 161 -10.30 0.15 7.20
C PHE A 161 -9.12 0.06 8.15
N ASN A 162 -8.38 1.16 8.30
CA ASN A 162 -7.18 1.25 9.14
C ASN A 162 -7.33 2.30 10.24
N ASN A 163 -8.56 2.66 10.59
CA ASN A 163 -8.91 3.54 11.72
C ASN A 163 -9.22 2.73 12.99
N VAL A 164 -9.29 3.40 14.15
CA VAL A 164 -9.57 2.78 15.46
C VAL A 164 -10.93 2.07 15.48
N TYR A 165 -11.90 2.54 14.69
CA TYR A 165 -13.23 1.96 14.57
C TYR A 165 -13.37 0.95 13.41
N MET A 166 -12.26 0.47 12.86
CA MET A 166 -12.23 -0.33 11.63
C MET A 166 -13.19 -1.53 11.61
N ALA A 167 -13.38 -2.22 12.72
CA ALA A 167 -14.28 -3.38 12.79
C ALA A 167 -15.75 -2.98 12.60
N ASP A 168 -16.17 -1.87 13.22
CA ASP A 168 -17.54 -1.35 13.10
C ASP A 168 -17.77 -0.76 11.71
N ASP A 169 -16.83 0.07 11.23
CA ASP A 169 -16.94 0.72 9.93
C ASP A 169 -16.89 -0.29 8.76
N ALA A 170 -16.03 -1.31 8.83
CA ALA A 170 -16.00 -2.37 7.83
C ALA A 170 -17.31 -3.18 7.80
N LYS A 171 -17.89 -3.46 8.97
CA LYS A 171 -19.15 -4.22 9.06
C LYS A 171 -20.33 -3.42 8.50
N ARG A 172 -20.41 -2.12 8.84
CA ARG A 172 -21.40 -1.19 8.28
C ARG A 172 -21.27 -1.07 6.76
N PHE A 173 -20.03 -0.94 6.26
CA PHE A 173 -19.78 -0.90 4.82
C PHE A 173 -20.15 -2.20 4.11
N ASN A 174 -19.80 -3.36 4.69
CA ASN A 174 -20.17 -4.65 4.13
C ASN A 174 -21.69 -4.82 4.03
N ASN A 175 -22.44 -4.44 5.08
CA ASN A 175 -23.91 -4.46 5.06
C ASN A 175 -24.46 -3.57 3.93
N LEU A 176 -23.85 -2.41 3.71
CA LEU A 176 -24.22 -1.48 2.64
C LEU A 176 -23.95 -2.07 1.24
N LEU A 177 -22.93 -2.91 1.06
CA LEU A 177 -22.64 -3.59 -0.21
C LEU A 177 -23.61 -4.73 -0.51
N THR A 178 -24.10 -5.41 0.53
CA THR A 178 -25.04 -6.54 0.41
C THR A 178 -26.52 -6.14 0.40
N SER A 179 -26.81 -4.84 0.58
CA SER A 179 -28.16 -4.26 0.50
C SER A 179 -28.42 -3.69 -0.89
#